data_AF-A0A3N5SNC5-F1
#
_entry.id   AF-A0A3N5SNC5-F1
#
_cell.length_a   1.000
_cell.length_b   1.000
_cell.length_c   1.000
_cell.angle_alpha   90.00
_cell.angle_beta   90.00
_cell.angle_gamma   90.00
#
_symmetry.space_group_name_H-M   'P 1'
#
loop_
_entity.id
_entity.type
_entity.pdbx_description
1 polymer ?
#
loop_
_entity_poly.entity_id
_entity_poly.type
_entity_poly.pdbx_seq_one_letter_code
_entity_poly.pdbx_strand_id
1 'polypeptide(L)'
;MVRKLAVPMGVVINSCTIGDNEVSKYCKEEGIPILMTFPWDRRIAEQYSAGRLVLQNLREYRENYMTLIKNIKLEISRHETADCN
;
A
#
# COMPACT_ATOMS: atom_id res chain seq x y z
N MET A 1 13.69 2.01 10.32
CA MET A 1 13.04 2.01 11.64
C MET A 1 12.13 0.79 11.83
N VAL A 2 11.16 0.55 10.94
CA VAL A 2 10.19 -0.57 11.06
C VAL A 2 10.84 -1.96 11.14
N ARG A 3 11.88 -2.25 10.33
CA ARG A 3 12.61 -3.55 10.40
C ARG A 3 13.12 -3.91 11.80
N LYS A 4 13.52 -2.91 12.60
CA LYS A 4 14.04 -3.15 13.96
C LYS A 4 12.94 -3.59 14.94
N LEU A 5 11.68 -3.33 14.61
CA LEU A 5 10.54 -3.70 15.42
C LEU A 5 10.12 -5.16 15.21
N ALA A 6 10.68 -5.86 14.21
CA ALA A 6 10.36 -7.25 13.88
C ALA A 6 8.84 -7.51 13.78
N VAL A 7 8.12 -6.59 13.12
CA VAL A 7 6.68 -6.71 12.84
C VAL A 7 6.44 -6.88 11.34
N PRO A 8 5.32 -7.50 10.94
CA PRO A 8 4.93 -7.57 9.55
C PRO A 8 4.89 -6.17 8.93
N MET A 9 5.48 -6.01 7.75
CA MET A 9 5.52 -4.72 7.07
C MET A 9 5.39 -4.87 5.56
N GLY A 10 4.82 -3.86 4.92
CA GLY A 10 4.74 -3.75 3.47
C GLY A 10 4.56 -2.30 3.04
N VAL A 11 4.70 -2.05 1.74
CA VAL A 11 4.68 -0.71 1.15
C VAL A 11 3.46 -0.55 0.25
N VAL A 12 2.82 0.62 0.32
CA VAL A 12 1.86 1.07 -0.69
C VAL A 12 2.51 2.22 -1.45
N ILE A 13 2.63 2.09 -2.77
CA ILE A 13 3.20 3.14 -3.61
C ILE A 13 2.06 4.01 -4.14
N ASN A 14 1.97 5.24 -3.67
CA ASN A 14 1.06 6.23 -4.20
C ASN A 14 1.69 6.95 -5.39
N SER A 15 0.87 7.41 -6.35
CA SER A 15 1.33 8.12 -7.56
C SER A 15 2.29 7.33 -8.45
N CYS A 16 2.11 6.01 -8.55
CA CYS A 16 3.06 5.10 -9.21
C CYS A 16 3.25 5.34 -10.73
N THR A 17 2.46 6.22 -11.33
CA THR A 17 2.57 6.60 -12.75
C THR A 17 3.37 7.88 -12.97
N ILE A 18 3.86 8.51 -11.90
CA ILE A 18 4.71 9.71 -11.96
C ILE A 18 6.04 9.41 -11.30
N GLY A 19 7.12 9.75 -11.99
CA GLY A 19 8.48 9.53 -11.52
C GLY A 19 9.11 8.28 -12.13
N ASP A 20 10.12 7.76 -11.43
CA ASP A 20 10.87 6.58 -11.82
C ASP A 20 10.43 5.34 -11.01
N ASN A 21 10.99 4.18 -11.37
CA ASN A 21 10.69 2.91 -10.70
C ASN A 21 11.63 2.64 -9.50
N GLU A 22 12.34 3.65 -8.97
CA GLU A 22 13.38 3.42 -7.96
C GLU A 22 12.80 2.89 -6.65
N VAL A 23 11.62 3.34 -6.23
CA VAL A 23 10.93 2.80 -5.03
C VAL A 23 10.61 1.32 -5.21
N SER A 24 10.11 0.93 -6.39
CA SER A 24 9.80 -0.46 -6.71
C SER A 24 11.06 -1.33 -6.75
N LYS A 25 12.16 -0.81 -7.31
CA LYS A 25 13.47 -1.48 -7.32
C LYS A 25 14.00 -1.68 -5.91
N TYR A 26 14.02 -0.62 -5.10
CA TYR A 26 14.44 -0.68 -3.71
C TYR A 26 13.63 -1.73 -2.92
N CYS A 27 12.30 -1.71 -3.03
CA CYS A 27 11.46 -2.71 -2.36
C CYS A 27 11.80 -4.14 -2.79
N LYS A 28 12.08 -4.36 -4.08
CA LYS A 28 12.49 -5.67 -4.60
C LYS A 28 13.85 -6.12 -4.06
N GLU A 29 14.86 -5.25 -4.11
CA GLU A 29 16.22 -5.53 -3.63
C GLU A 29 16.23 -5.87 -2.13
N GLU A 30 15.37 -5.19 -1.38
CA GLU A 30 15.28 -5.29 0.06
C GLU A 30 14.24 -6.31 0.57
N GLY A 31 13.61 -7.05 -0.35
CA GLY A 31 12.58 -8.05 -0.04
C GLY A 31 11.33 -7.48 0.66
N ILE A 32 10.99 -6.21 0.43
CA ILE A 32 9.81 -5.56 1.01
C ILE A 32 8.59 -5.82 0.11
N PRO A 33 7.49 -6.40 0.63
CA PRO A 33 6.29 -6.62 -0.17
C PRO A 33 5.60 -5.30 -0.50
N ILE A 34 5.32 -5.09 -1.78
CA ILE A 34 4.46 -4.01 -2.24
C ILE A 34 3.01 -4.52 -2.19
N LEU A 35 2.22 -3.99 -1.26
CA LEU A 35 0.85 -4.44 -1.01
C LEU A 35 -0.13 -3.88 -2.04
N MET A 36 0.16 -2.69 -2.59
CA MET A 36 -0.66 -2.04 -3.60
C MET A 36 0.08 -0.87 -4.25
N THR A 37 -0.31 -0.54 -5.48
CA THR A 37 0.04 0.73 -6.13
C THR A 37 -1.22 1.50 -6.49
N PHE A 38 -1.17 2.83 -6.35
CA PHE A 38 -2.20 3.74 -6.82
C PHE A 38 -1.61 4.64 -7.91
N PRO A 39 -2.28 4.78 -9.08
CA PRO A 39 -1.84 5.73 -10.09
C PRO A 39 -1.97 7.15 -9.56
N TRP A 40 -1.27 8.09 -10.19
CA TRP A 40 -1.52 9.48 -9.90
C TRP A 40 -2.90 9.88 -10.43
N ASP A 41 -3.75 10.36 -9.54
CA ASP A 41 -5.07 10.87 -9.88
C ASP A 41 -5.34 12.12 -9.05
N ARG A 42 -5.40 13.27 -9.75
CA ARG A 42 -5.67 14.57 -9.14
C ARG A 42 -6.98 14.59 -8.35
N ARG A 43 -7.98 13.78 -8.73
CA ARG A 43 -9.28 13.73 -8.03
C ARG A 43 -9.12 13.25 -6.60
N ILE A 44 -8.18 12.33 -6.33
CA ILE A 44 -7.83 11.89 -4.96
C ILE A 44 -7.32 13.10 -4.16
N ALA A 45 -6.44 13.90 -4.78
CA ALA A 45 -5.84 15.05 -4.13
C ALA A 45 -6.85 16.13 -3.75
N GLU A 46 -7.81 16.37 -4.65
CA GLU A 46 -8.90 17.31 -4.44
C GLU A 46 -9.84 16.85 -3.31
N GLN A 47 -10.12 15.54 -3.19
CA GLN A 47 -10.94 15.03 -2.08
C GLN A 47 -10.27 15.26 -0.73
N TYR A 48 -9.00 14.85 -0.56
CA TYR A 48 -8.33 15.00 0.73
C TYR A 48 -8.10 16.47 1.09
N SER A 49 -7.76 17.33 0.11
CA SER A 49 -7.55 18.77 0.34
C SER A 49 -8.82 19.48 0.80
N ALA A 50 -9.98 18.94 0.40
CA ALA A 50 -11.29 19.43 0.85
C ALA A 50 -11.79 18.76 2.14
N GLY A 51 -10.96 17.97 2.83
CA GLY A 51 -11.34 17.26 4.06
C GLY A 51 -12.34 16.12 3.83
N ARG A 52 -12.48 15.64 2.59
CA ARG A 52 -13.42 14.56 2.24
C ARG A 52 -12.70 13.23 2.10
N LEU A 53 -13.41 12.16 2.44
CA LEU A 53 -12.93 10.81 2.20
C LEU A 53 -13.01 10.47 0.72
N VAL A 54 -11.91 9.96 0.17
CA VAL A 54 -11.80 9.48 -1.22
C VAL A 54 -12.91 8.47 -1.51
N LEU A 55 -13.13 7.50 -0.60
CA LEU A 55 -14.12 6.43 -0.76
C LEU A 55 -15.58 6.90 -0.76
N GLN A 56 -15.88 8.10 -0.27
CA GLN A 56 -17.24 8.65 -0.30
C GLN A 56 -17.58 9.24 -1.68
N ASN A 57 -16.58 9.79 -2.37
CA ASN A 57 -16.77 10.58 -3.59
C ASN A 57 -16.25 9.89 -4.86
N LEU A 58 -15.29 8.99 -4.74
CA LEU A 58 -14.71 8.21 -5.83
C LEU A 58 -14.88 6.72 -5.54
N ARG A 59 -16.09 6.20 -5.85
CA ARG A 59 -16.48 4.82 -5.55
C ARG A 59 -15.66 3.79 -6.32
N GLU A 60 -15.09 4.15 -7.46
CA GLU A 60 -14.21 3.30 -8.26
C GLU A 60 -12.98 2.83 -7.47
N TYR A 61 -12.51 3.60 -6.49
CA TYR A 61 -11.38 3.20 -5.64
C TYR A 61 -11.77 2.17 -4.57
N ARG A 62 -13.05 1.88 -4.36
CA ARG A 62 -13.49 0.97 -3.29
C ARG A 62 -12.89 -0.42 -3.44
N GLU A 63 -12.83 -0.94 -4.66
CA GLU A 63 -12.25 -2.26 -4.95
C GLU A 63 -10.75 -2.28 -4.71
N ASN A 64 -10.06 -1.19 -5.06
CA ASN A 64 -8.65 -1.00 -4.76
C ASN A 64 -8.38 -1.09 -3.25
N TYR A 65 -9.09 -0.31 -2.43
CA TYR A 65 -8.92 -0.35 -0.97
C TYR A 65 -9.32 -1.70 -0.36
N MET A 66 -10.36 -2.37 -0.88
CA MET A 66 -10.72 -3.72 -0.44
C MET A 66 -9.61 -4.74 -0.74
N THR A 67 -8.96 -4.61 -1.90
CA THR A 67 -7.81 -5.43 -2.27
C THR A 67 -6.63 -5.16 -1.35
N LEU A 68 -6.35 -3.89 -1.04
CA LEU A 68 -5.31 -3.52 -0.08
C LEU A 68 -5.55 -4.13 1.31
N ILE A 69 -6.78 -4.08 1.82
CA ILE A 69 -7.12 -4.69 3.12
C ILE A 69 -6.90 -6.20 3.09
N LYS A 70 -7.26 -6.88 1.99
CA LYS A 70 -6.99 -8.32 1.83
C LYS A 70 -5.48 -8.60 1.84
N ASN A 71 -4.69 -7.81 1.12
CA ASN A 71 -3.24 -7.97 1.06
C ASN A 71 -2.58 -7.74 2.41
N ILE A 72 -3.03 -6.74 3.19
CA ILE A 72 -2.57 -6.52 4.57
C ILE A 72 -2.86 -7.75 5.44
N LYS A 73 -4.08 -8.28 5.40
CA LYS A 73 -4.44 -9.48 6.18
C LYS A 73 -3.60 -10.69 5.82
N LEU A 74 -3.38 -10.93 4.52
CA LEU A 74 -2.53 -12.01 4.03
C LEU A 74 -1.09 -11.86 4.52
N GLU A 75 -0.55 -10.63 4.52
CA GLU A 75 0.81 -10.38 4.98
C GLU A 75 0.97 -10.60 6.48
N ILE A 76 -0.03 -10.21 7.28
CA ILE A 76 -0.06 -10.51 8.72
C ILE A 76 -0.08 -12.01 8.96
N SER A 77 -0.99 -12.75 8.29
CA SER A 77 -1.10 -14.21 8.48
C SER A 77 0.16 -14.98 8.05
N ARG A 78 0.89 -14.51 7.03
CA ARG A 78 2.17 -15.12 6.63
C ARG A 78 3.23 -15.02 7.71
N HIS A 79 3.24 -13.91 8.46
CA HIS A 79 4.18 -13.70 9.56
C HIS A 79 3.82 -14.58 10.77
N GLU A 80 2.54 -14.69 11.12
CA GLU A 80 2.07 -15.57 12.20
C GLU A 80 2.48 -17.03 11.99
N THR A 81 2.46 -17.51 10.74
CA THR A 81 2.94 -18.87 10.40
C THR A 81 4.46 -19.01 10.39
N ALA A 82 5.22 -17.93 10.21
CA ALA A 82 6.68 -17.95 10.22
C ALA A 82 7.24 -17.97 11.66
N ASP A 83 6.52 -17.38 12.62
CA ASP A 83 6.90 -17.37 14.03
C ASP A 83 6.60 -18.70 14.77
N CYS A 84 5.88 -19.64 14.14
CA CYS A 84 5.51 -20.94 14.70
C CYS A 84 6.47 -22.10 14.33
N ASN A 85 7.58 -21.82 13.63
CA ASN A 85 8.64 -22.77 13.28
C ASN A 85 9.96 -22.37 13.93
#